data_AF-A0A352B7R2-F1
#
_entry.id   AF-A0A352B7R2-F1
#
_cell.length_a   1.000
_cell.length_b   1.000
_cell.length_c   1.000
_cell.angle_alpha   90.00
_cell.angle_beta   90.00
_cell.angle_gamma   90.00
#
_symmetry.space_group_name_H-M   'P 1'
#
loop_
_entity.id
_entity.type
_entity.pdbx_description
1 polymer ?
#
loop_
_entity_poly.entity_id
_entity_poly.type
_entity_poly.pdbx_seq_one_letter_code
_entity_poly.pdbx_strand_id
1 'polypeptide(L)' 'MQPSRLAALAIAAALLGAAHPANHLAGERSPYLLMHADNPVHWYPWGDEAFALAKKENKPILLSIGYAACHW' A
#
# COMPACT_ATOMS: atom_id res chain seq x y z
N MET A 1 -5.26 -39.83 3.30
CA MET A 1 -4.68 -39.09 2.17
C MET A 1 -5.75 -38.91 1.09
N GLN A 2 -6.43 -37.77 1.03
CA GLN A 2 -7.26 -37.37 -0.10
C GLN A 2 -6.66 -36.09 -0.70
N PRO A 3 -6.15 -36.11 -1.94
CA PRO A 3 -5.45 -34.99 -2.58
C PRO A 3 -6.34 -33.78 -2.93
N SER A 4 -7.66 -33.84 -2.65
CA SER A 4 -8.63 -32.83 -3.08
C SER A 4 -8.80 -31.62 -2.14
N ARG A 5 -8.36 -31.70 -0.88
CA ARG A 5 -8.54 -30.60 0.09
C ARG A 5 -7.54 -29.46 -0.07
N LEU A 6 -6.34 -29.75 -0.58
CA LEU A 6 -5.28 -28.75 -0.79
C LEU A 6 -5.57 -27.87 -2.01
N ALA A 7 -6.14 -28.43 -3.08
CA ALA A 7 -6.55 -27.67 -4.26
C ALA A 7 -7.68 -26.68 -3.95
N ALA A 8 -8.64 -27.06 -3.08
CA ALA A 8 -9.75 -26.19 -2.68
C ALA A 8 -9.29 -24.99 -1.82
N LEU A 9 -8.29 -25.15 -0.95
CA LEU A 9 -7.74 -24.05 -0.14
C LEU A 9 -6.95 -23.03 -0.97
N ALA A 10 -6.22 -23.47 -2.00
CA ALA A 10 -5.45 -22.57 -2.86
C ALA A 10 -6.37 -21.67 -3.72
N ILE A 11 -7.53 -22.17 -4.15
CA ILE A 11 -8.52 -21.40 -4.91
C ILE A 11 -9.16 -20.32 -4.03
N ALA A 12 -9.41 -20.58 -2.74
CA ALA A 12 -9.98 -19.60 -1.83
C ALA A 12 -9.05 -18.39 -1.59
N ALA A 13 -7.74 -18.62 -1.45
CA ALA A 13 -6.76 -17.54 -1.24
C ALA A 13 -6.56 -16.65 -2.48
N ALA A 14 -6.73 -17.19 -3.69
CA ALA A 14 -6.65 -16.41 -4.93
C ALA A 14 -7.90 -15.55 -5.20
N LEU A 15 -9.06 -15.93 -4.62
CA LEU A 15 -10.32 -15.18 -4.73
C LEU A 15 -10.45 -14.08 -3.66
N LEU A 16 -9.75 -14.22 -2.54
CA LEU A 16 -9.57 -13.20 -1.52
C LEU A 16 -8.29 -12.44 -1.82
N GLY A 17 -8.32 -11.54 -2.82
CA GLY A 17 -7.17 -10.68 -3.13
C GLY A 17 -6.57 -10.13 -1.84
N ALA A 18 -5.27 -10.34 -1.63
CA ALA A 18 -4.60 -10.04 -0.37
C ALA A 18 -4.89 -8.57 0.01
N ALA A 19 -5.73 -8.38 1.03
CA ALA A 19 -5.93 -7.08 1.63
C ALA A 19 -4.57 -6.61 2.15
N HIS A 20 -4.03 -5.57 1.51
CA HIS A 20 -2.78 -4.99 1.98
C HIS A 20 -3.10 -4.25 3.28
N PRO A 21 -2.30 -4.44 4.35
CA PRO A 21 -2.43 -3.61 5.53
C PRO A 21 -2.24 -2.15 5.10
N ALA A 22 -3.06 -1.26 5.67
CA ALA A 22 -3.03 0.16 5.32
C ALA A 22 -1.61 0.73 5.53
N ASN A 23 -1.15 1.53 4.57
CA ASN A 23 0.11 2.24 4.63
C ASN A 23 0.01 3.50 5.53
N HIS A 24 1.06 4.31 5.56
CA HIS A 24 1.15 5.44 6.50
C HIS A 24 0.16 6.58 6.17
N LEU A 25 -0.56 6.53 5.05
CA LEU A 25 -1.58 7.53 4.70
C LEU A 25 -2.91 7.32 5.45
N ALA A 26 -3.10 6.20 6.17
CA ALA A 26 -4.35 5.90 6.88
C ALA A 26 -4.74 6.93 7.97
N GLY A 27 -3.76 7.69 8.48
CA GLY A 27 -3.97 8.75 9.48
C GLY A 27 -4.12 10.17 8.90
N GLU A 28 -4.04 10.33 7.59
CA GLU A 28 -4.08 11.64 6.95
C GLU A 28 -5.48 12.25 6.92
N ARG A 29 -5.57 13.58 6.88
CA ARG A 29 -6.86 14.29 6.82
C ARG A 29 -7.36 14.50 5.39
N SER A 30 -6.47 14.42 4.41
CA SER A 30 -6.81 14.67 3.00
C SER A 30 -7.60 13.50 2.44
N PRO A 31 -8.82 13.71 1.91
CA PRO A 31 -9.58 12.64 1.25
C PRO A 31 -8.80 12.00 0.10
N TYR A 32 -8.01 12.81 -0.63
CA TYR A 32 -7.15 12.30 -1.71
C TYR A 32 -6.11 11.31 -1.20
N LEU A 33 -5.46 11.59 -0.07
CA LEU A 33 -4.44 10.68 0.50
C LEU A 33 -5.07 9.42 1.09
N LEU A 34 -6.21 9.55 1.76
CA LEU A 34 -6.95 8.42 2.34
C LEU A 34 -7.40 7.41 1.27
N MET A 35 -7.76 7.86 0.07
CA MET A 35 -8.08 6.98 -1.06
C MET A 35 -6.90 6.08 -1.50
N HIS A 36 -5.67 6.39 -1.07
CA HIS A 36 -4.46 5.62 -1.38
C HIS A 36 -3.93 4.83 -0.17
N ALA A 37 -4.63 4.83 0.96
CA ALA A 37 -4.16 4.21 2.20
C ALA A 37 -4.01 2.68 2.10
N ASP A 38 -4.85 2.02 1.30
CA ASP A 38 -4.81 0.55 1.14
C ASP A 38 -4.04 0.11 -0.12
N ASN A 39 -3.45 1.06 -0.85
CA ASN A 39 -2.64 0.73 -2.02
C ASN A 39 -1.39 -0.08 -1.59
N PRO A 40 -0.93 -1.02 -2.43
CA PRO A 40 0.18 -1.92 -2.08
C PRO A 40 1.53 -1.20 -1.99
N VAL A 41 1.63 0.02 -2.52
CA VAL A 41 2.81 0.87 -2.33
C VAL A 41 2.82 1.37 -0.89
N HIS A 42 3.96 1.21 -0.22
CA HIS A 42 4.17 1.62 1.17
C HIS A 42 4.35 3.14 1.28
N TRP A 43 3.31 3.89 0.92
CA TRP A 43 3.31 5.36 0.90
C TRP A 43 3.55 5.93 2.30
N TYR A 44 4.32 7.03 2.31
CA TYR A 44 4.49 7.92 3.46
C TYR A 44 3.93 9.30 3.09
N PRO A 45 3.30 10.02 4.03
CA PRO A 45 3.06 11.45 3.84
C PRO A 45 4.40 12.20 3.78
N TRP A 46 4.36 13.44 3.28
CA TRP A 46 5.55 14.29 3.30
C TRP A 46 5.97 14.61 4.73
N GLY A 47 7.21 14.27 5.10
CA GLY A 47 7.75 14.54 6.43
C GLY A 47 9.09 13.85 6.69
N ASP A 48 9.70 14.16 7.83
CA ASP A 48 11.06 13.74 8.18
C ASP A 48 11.24 12.21 8.23
N GLU A 49 10.20 11.45 8.56
CA GLU A 49 10.24 9.99 8.66
C GLU A 49 10.65 9.34 7.32
N ALA A 50 10.06 9.79 6.21
CA ALA A 50 10.37 9.26 4.88
C ALA A 50 11.82 9.56 4.48
N PHE A 51 12.33 10.77 4.79
CA PHE A 51 13.71 11.15 4.51
C PHE A 51 14.72 10.40 5.38
N ALA A 52 14.41 10.23 6.67
CA ALA A 52 15.25 9.48 7.59
C ALA A 52 15.39 8.02 7.14
N LEU A 53 14.28 7.40 6.72
CA LEU A 53 14.29 6.04 6.19
C LEU A 53 15.07 5.95 4.87
N ALA A 54 14.84 6.86 3.93
CA ALA A 54 15.55 6.88 2.64
C ALA A 54 17.07 6.98 2.83
N LYS A 55 17.52 7.85 3.76
CA LYS A 55 18.94 7.99 4.10
C LYS A 55 19.49 6.73 4.78
N LYS A 56 18.76 6.15 5.74
CA LYS A 56 19.15 4.93 6.46
C LYS A 56 19.31 3.74 5.52
N GLU A 57 18.38 3.58 4.58
CA GLU A 57 18.37 2.47 3.63
C GLU A 57 19.20 2.74 2.36
N ASN A 58 19.74 3.95 2.21
CA ASN A 58 20.42 4.40 1.00
C ASN A 58 19.58 4.16 -0.28
N LYS A 59 18.30 4.53 -0.22
CA LYS A 59 17.35 4.42 -1.33
C LYS A 59 16.88 5.81 -1.77
N PRO A 60 16.65 6.03 -3.08
CA PRO A 60 16.08 7.28 -3.55
C PRO A 60 14.61 7.42 -3.11
N ILE A 61 14.11 8.66 -3.10
CA ILE A 61 12.70 8.96 -2.86
C ILE A 61 11.99 9.14 -4.20
N LEU A 62 10.88 8.43 -4.39
CA LEU A 62 9.91 8.72 -5.44
C LEU A 62 8.85 9.66 -4.86
N LEU A 63 8.87 10.92 -5.28
CA LEU A 63 7.87 11.90 -4.90
C LEU A 63 6.72 11.92 -5.92
N SER A 64 5.52 11.54 -5.47
CA SER A 64 4.28 11.64 -6.25
C SER A 64 3.42 12.78 -5.69
N ILE A 65 2.99 13.71 -6.55
CA ILE A 65 2.17 14.86 -6.16
C ILE A 65 0.93 14.88 -7.05
N GLY A 66 -0.24 14.96 -6.42
CA GLY A 66 -1.52 15.04 -7.11
C GLY A 66 -2.61 15.62 -6.22
N TYR A 67 -3.84 15.63 -6.75
CA TYR A 67 -5.03 16.13 -6.07
C TYR A 67 -6.27 15.40 -6.59
N ALA A 68 -7.37 15.44 -5.83
CA ALA A 68 -8.56 14.63 -6.07
C ALA A 68 -9.26 14.86 -7.43
N ALA A 69 -9.07 16.02 -8.06
CA ALA A 69 -9.67 16.34 -9.35
C ALA A 69 -8.66 16.28 -10.52
N CYS A 70 -7.48 15.69 -10.31
CA CYS A 70 -6.56 15.37 -11.40
C CYS A 70 -7.14 14.24 -12.26
N HIS A 71 -7.13 14.43 -13.58
CA HIS A 71 -7.67 13.47 -14.55
C HIS A 71 -6.66 12.41 -14.99
N TRP A 72 -5.37 12.76 -14.96
CA TRP A 72 -4.26 11.88 -15.29
C TRP A 72 -4.01 10.87 -14.16
#